data_AF-A0A2N3AIN1-F1
#
_entry.id   AF-A0A2N3AIN1-F1
#
_cell.length_a   1.000
_cell.length_b   1.000
_cell.length_c   1.000
_cell.angle_alpha   90.00
_cell.angle_beta   90.00
_cell.angle_gamma   90.00
#
_symmetry.space_group_name_H-M   'P 1'
#
loop_
_entity.id
_entity.type
_entity.pdbx_description
1 polymer ?
#
loop_
_entity_poly.entity_id
_entity_poly.type
_entity_poly.pdbx_seq_one_letter_code
_entity_poly.pdbx_strand_id
1 'polypeptide(L)'
;MPVNIANLDDLKALRENFPFSEVYIVVGSDVILNASAYQKNKRKNSIHTFSHIIFDRKTPHIADEKEEGIQEAIKEIKGETIRLNLTPCYEEISSTQIRNNIDENRGISRLIDPLAQKYIYENSLYQREPQYKSVIQTISIKLLEFTRKLNPRILLLRDVRHNGMILGFSAFHWVRSNILFQEFKDNLISEYIRENTVGRTIVIDGIFTISDMENRSGLENLERVILTETLSFCIEKDYNYTIFRSILNDYPLTSLNENLELMGFYRLPFSDKDNPVFVVDMSKPCIVNLDTETIIKEPFCQNLYIKKSVIISRKRLLKSFTTFYPGNVVLPFNIDLINQTIVKKICKINDVSTTPLIPRALGRSMCVPFGKILHKMVVPNTVTKSLHTEKIFASDMKSFEIDAFPNYMSLENQVKIIHSFDMPVILIDDYLHKGYRIKTLEPLFKKYDIKIKKIIVGALSGSGKEIATILNRDVDCAHFIPNLRLWFNESELYPFIGGDALRRKIRTQGNLVRSINQILPYTFPSFIKNISAKTIYNFSEVCIENALTILEALENEYQVIQQRKLTLDHLGEVIIYPRYPDQGEDMKYKLNLSPSHYLGNSLELLRRTKGMADREM
;
A
#
# COMPACT_ATOMS: atom_id res chain seq x y z
N MET A 1 -17.96 -2.21 -42.62
CA MET A 1 -16.65 -2.66 -43.14
C MET A 1 -15.63 -1.56 -42.84
N PRO A 2 -14.56 -1.82 -42.10
CA PRO A 2 -13.46 -0.88 -41.97
C PRO A 2 -12.75 -0.73 -43.33
N VAL A 3 -12.41 0.49 -43.74
CA VAL A 3 -11.78 0.78 -45.03
C VAL A 3 -10.46 1.49 -44.79
N ASN A 4 -9.35 0.93 -45.27
CA ASN A 4 -8.07 1.62 -45.29
C ASN A 4 -7.90 2.35 -46.64
N ILE A 5 -7.91 3.69 -46.61
CA ILE A 5 -7.77 4.53 -47.81
C ILE A 5 -6.42 4.38 -48.54
N ALA A 6 -5.42 3.74 -47.91
CA ALA A 6 -4.14 3.42 -48.53
C ALA A 6 -4.10 2.04 -49.20
N ASN A 7 -5.16 1.24 -49.08
CA ASN A 7 -5.31 -0.11 -49.65
C ASN A 7 -6.26 -0.08 -50.86
N LEU A 8 -5.81 -0.64 -51.99
CA LEU A 8 -6.57 -0.63 -53.25
C LEU A 8 -7.75 -1.60 -53.23
N ASP A 9 -7.62 -2.74 -52.56
CA ASP A 9 -8.67 -3.76 -52.50
C ASP A 9 -9.83 -3.29 -51.62
N ASP A 10 -9.53 -2.60 -50.52
CA ASP A 10 -10.53 -1.99 -49.64
C ASP A 10 -11.30 -0.88 -50.35
N LEU A 11 -10.61 -0.03 -51.13
CA LEU A 11 -11.24 1.03 -51.91
C LEU A 11 -12.07 0.46 -53.06
N LYS A 12 -11.61 -0.61 -53.71
CA LYS A 12 -12.40 -1.33 -54.72
C LYS A 12 -13.69 -1.87 -54.09
N ALA A 13 -13.58 -2.58 -52.96
CA ALA A 13 -14.73 -3.10 -52.24
C ALA A 13 -15.68 -1.98 -51.77
N LEU A 14 -15.14 -0.84 -51.32
CA LEU A 14 -15.95 0.32 -50.96
C LEU A 14 -16.79 0.80 -52.15
N ARG A 15 -16.19 0.93 -53.34
CA ARG A 15 -16.90 1.37 -54.55
C ARG A 15 -17.95 0.35 -55.01
N GLU A 16 -17.64 -0.94 -54.96
CA GLU A 16 -18.56 -2.02 -55.36
C GLU A 16 -19.78 -2.13 -54.43
N ASN A 17 -19.67 -1.71 -53.16
CA ASN A 17 -20.80 -1.68 -52.22
C ASN A 17 -21.81 -0.54 -52.52
N PHE A 18 -21.46 0.43 -53.36
CA PHE A 18 -22.34 1.54 -53.73
C PHE A 18 -22.49 1.64 -55.26
N PRO A 19 -23.07 0.63 -55.93
CA PRO A 19 -23.07 0.54 -57.39
C PRO A 19 -23.93 1.59 -58.10
N PHE A 20 -24.87 2.22 -57.38
CA PHE A 20 -25.80 3.22 -57.91
C PHE A 20 -25.55 4.62 -57.33
N SER A 21 -24.42 4.85 -56.66
CA SER A 21 -24.13 6.12 -55.99
C SER A 21 -22.65 6.48 -56.13
N GLU A 22 -22.38 7.77 -56.24
CA GLU A 22 -21.00 8.27 -56.25
C GLU A 22 -20.49 8.41 -54.81
N VAL A 23 -19.30 7.88 -54.55
CA VAL A 23 -18.69 7.90 -53.22
C VAL A 23 -17.73 9.08 -53.11
N TYR A 24 -18.06 10.01 -52.21
CA TYR A 24 -17.20 11.15 -51.88
C TYR A 24 -16.38 10.88 -50.62
N ILE A 25 -15.08 11.16 -50.70
CA ILE A 25 -14.16 11.10 -49.57
C ILE A 25 -14.05 12.48 -48.93
N VAL A 26 -14.46 12.58 -47.67
CA VAL A 26 -14.41 13.84 -46.91
C VAL A 26 -13.11 13.91 -46.12
N VAL A 27 -12.27 14.91 -46.40
CA VAL A 27 -10.92 15.05 -45.81
C VAL A 27 -10.55 16.51 -45.56
N GLY A 28 -9.63 16.74 -44.62
CA GLY A 28 -8.99 18.04 -44.44
C GLY A 28 -7.90 18.28 -45.49
N SER A 29 -7.66 19.55 -45.86
CA SER A 29 -6.60 19.93 -46.80
C SER A 29 -5.20 19.48 -46.34
N ASP A 30 -4.97 19.45 -45.02
CA ASP A 30 -3.75 18.93 -44.38
C ASP A 30 -3.54 17.42 -44.61
N VAL A 31 -4.61 16.65 -44.73
CA VAL A 31 -4.55 15.20 -44.96
C VAL A 31 -4.11 14.88 -46.39
N ILE A 32 -4.57 15.65 -47.38
CA ILE A 32 -4.20 15.44 -48.80
C ILE A 32 -2.69 15.62 -48.99
N LEU A 33 -2.10 16.60 -48.30
CA LEU A 33 -0.66 16.87 -48.38
C LEU A 33 0.18 15.81 -47.64
N ASN A 34 -0.27 15.41 -46.44
CA ASN A 34 0.59 14.65 -45.51
C ASN A 34 0.31 13.15 -45.46
N ALA A 35 -0.88 12.70 -45.84
CA ALA A 35 -1.23 11.29 -45.71
C ALA A 35 -0.55 10.43 -46.78
N SER A 36 0.07 9.34 -46.35
CA SER A 36 0.79 8.40 -47.21
C SER A 36 -0.06 7.79 -48.32
N ALA A 37 -1.39 7.79 -48.19
CA ALA A 37 -2.31 7.34 -49.24
C ALA A 37 -2.23 8.19 -50.51
N TYR A 38 -2.03 9.51 -50.37
CA TYR A 38 -1.92 10.47 -51.48
C TYR A 38 -0.49 10.58 -52.04
N GLN A 39 0.51 10.11 -51.29
CA GLN A 39 1.91 10.05 -51.77
C GLN A 39 2.18 8.83 -52.68
N LYS A 40 1.26 7.86 -52.74
CA LYS A 40 1.40 6.67 -53.58
C LYS A 40 1.03 6.97 -55.04
N ASN A 41 1.75 6.34 -55.97
CA ASN A 41 1.46 6.45 -57.41
C ASN A 41 0.00 6.12 -57.75
N LYS A 42 -0.58 6.90 -58.67
CA LYS A 42 -1.95 6.72 -59.16
C LYS A 42 -2.10 5.34 -59.81
N ARG A 43 -3.08 4.56 -59.33
CA ARG A 43 -3.40 3.22 -59.83
C ARG A 43 -4.92 3.06 -59.91
N LYS A 44 -5.39 2.04 -60.64
CA LYS A 44 -6.81 1.70 -60.68
C LYS A 44 -7.31 1.45 -59.25
N ASN A 45 -8.39 2.14 -58.87
CA ASN A 45 -8.99 2.11 -57.52
C ASN A 45 -8.12 2.72 -56.40
N SER A 46 -7.14 3.56 -56.73
CA SER A 46 -6.47 4.38 -55.70
C SER A 46 -7.35 5.54 -55.24
N ILE A 47 -7.00 6.13 -54.09
CA ILE A 47 -7.74 7.24 -53.49
C ILE A 47 -7.94 8.40 -54.48
N HIS A 48 -6.94 8.69 -55.32
CA HIS A 48 -6.96 9.67 -56.39
C HIS A 48 -8.10 9.51 -57.41
N THR A 49 -8.76 8.34 -57.48
CA THR A 49 -9.87 8.07 -58.41
C THR A 49 -11.25 8.28 -57.79
N PHE A 50 -11.32 8.68 -56.52
CA PHE A 50 -12.58 9.04 -55.85
C PHE A 50 -12.83 10.54 -55.94
N SER A 51 -14.10 10.92 -55.86
CA SER A 51 -14.51 12.31 -55.69
C SER A 51 -14.29 12.73 -54.23
N HIS A 52 -13.99 13.99 -53.96
CA HIS A 52 -13.58 14.47 -52.65
C HIS A 52 -14.35 15.72 -52.23
N ILE A 53 -14.68 15.79 -50.94
CA ILE A 53 -15.10 17.04 -50.28
C ILE A 53 -13.96 17.44 -49.35
N ILE A 54 -13.34 18.57 -49.64
CA ILE A 54 -12.11 19.03 -49.00
C ILE A 54 -12.45 20.19 -48.08
N PHE A 55 -12.16 20.03 -46.80
CA PHE A 55 -12.27 21.10 -45.82
C PHE A 55 -10.94 21.82 -45.64
N ASP A 56 -10.90 23.10 -45.96
CA ASP A 56 -9.75 23.94 -45.72
C ASP A 56 -9.60 24.20 -44.21
N ARG A 57 -8.43 23.88 -43.66
CA ARG A 57 -8.07 24.19 -42.27
C ARG A 57 -7.05 25.32 -42.27
N LYS A 58 -7.45 26.52 -41.84
CA LYS A 58 -6.50 27.63 -41.67
C LYS A 58 -5.71 27.44 -40.38
N THR A 59 -4.51 26.84 -40.47
CA THR A 59 -3.53 27.01 -39.38
C THR A 59 -2.97 28.44 -39.46
N PRO A 60 -3.01 29.26 -38.38
CA PRO A 60 -2.65 30.70 -38.43
C PRO A 60 -1.20 31.06 -38.81
N HIS A 61 -0.36 30.07 -39.15
CA HIS A 61 1.06 30.23 -39.51
C HIS A 61 1.45 29.30 -40.67
N ILE A 62 0.75 29.38 -41.80
CA ILE A 62 1.19 28.75 -43.04
C ILE A 62 1.78 29.82 -43.97
N ALA A 63 3.08 29.71 -44.26
CA ALA A 63 3.76 30.45 -45.32
C ALA A 63 3.26 30.00 -46.70
N ASP A 64 3.26 30.92 -47.67
CA ASP A 64 2.71 30.77 -49.02
C ASP A 64 3.12 29.47 -49.75
N GLU A 65 4.28 28.88 -49.43
CA GLU A 65 4.80 27.63 -50.03
C GLU A 65 3.95 26.37 -49.79
N LYS A 66 3.22 26.26 -48.66
CA LYS A 66 2.39 25.06 -48.37
C LYS A 66 1.02 25.12 -49.04
N GLU A 67 0.54 26.32 -49.36
CA GLU A 67 -0.73 26.53 -50.08
C GLU A 67 -0.59 26.05 -51.53
N GLU A 68 0.55 26.32 -52.18
CA GLU A 68 0.88 25.82 -53.52
C GLU A 68 0.94 24.29 -53.57
N GLY A 69 1.62 23.66 -52.61
CA GLY A 69 1.72 22.19 -52.53
C GLY A 69 0.37 21.48 -52.33
N ILE A 70 -0.57 22.11 -51.60
CA ILE A 70 -1.94 21.59 -51.44
C ILE A 70 -2.69 21.69 -52.77
N GLN A 71 -2.57 22.82 -53.48
CA GLN A 71 -3.22 22.99 -54.79
C GLN A 71 -2.70 22.00 -55.83
N GLU A 72 -1.40 21.71 -55.84
CA GLU A 72 -0.82 20.69 -56.71
C GLU A 72 -1.33 19.29 -56.37
N ALA A 73 -1.37 18.92 -55.09
CA ALA A 73 -1.88 17.62 -54.66
C ALA A 73 -3.37 17.43 -54.97
N ILE A 74 -4.18 18.50 -54.95
CA ILE A 74 -5.59 18.46 -55.35
C ILE A 74 -5.75 18.24 -56.86
N LYS A 75 -4.90 18.86 -57.70
CA LYS A 75 -4.91 18.62 -59.16
C LYS A 75 -4.60 17.16 -59.52
N GLU A 76 -3.94 16.44 -58.62
CA GLU A 76 -3.63 15.03 -58.82
C GLU A 76 -4.84 14.10 -58.66
N ILE A 77 -5.94 14.59 -58.07
CA ILE A 77 -7.22 13.88 -57.90
C ILE A 77 -8.00 13.92 -59.22
N LYS A 78 -8.45 12.75 -59.68
CA LYS A 78 -9.19 12.58 -60.94
C LYS A 78 -10.72 12.64 -60.79
N GLY A 79 -11.24 12.45 -59.58
CA GLY A 79 -12.67 12.60 -59.28
C GLY A 79 -13.08 14.06 -59.08
N GLU A 80 -14.37 14.32 -58.93
CA GLU A 80 -14.88 15.67 -58.64
C GLU A 80 -14.38 16.16 -57.27
N THR A 81 -13.94 17.42 -57.18
CA THR A 81 -13.45 18.01 -55.92
C THR A 81 -14.28 19.21 -55.53
N ILE A 82 -14.91 19.15 -54.35
CA ILE A 82 -15.69 20.23 -53.75
C ILE A 82 -14.90 20.79 -52.58
N ARG A 83 -14.68 22.11 -52.51
CA ARG A 83 -13.97 22.76 -51.40
C ARG A 83 -14.94 23.50 -50.48
N LEU A 84 -14.78 23.30 -49.18
CA LEU A 84 -15.59 23.92 -48.12
C LEU A 84 -14.68 24.47 -47.01
N ASN A 85 -15.15 25.47 -46.28
CA ASN A 85 -14.44 26.04 -45.12
C ASN A 85 -15.11 25.60 -43.81
N LEU A 86 -14.31 25.38 -42.77
CA LEU A 86 -14.81 25.16 -41.40
C LEU A 86 -14.93 26.49 -40.65
N THR A 87 -15.79 26.52 -39.63
CA THR A 87 -15.84 27.64 -38.68
C THR A 87 -14.56 27.64 -37.83
N PRO A 88 -13.96 28.80 -37.50
CA PRO A 88 -12.65 28.89 -36.83
C PRO A 88 -12.51 28.04 -35.56
N CYS A 89 -13.59 27.89 -34.78
CA CYS A 89 -13.61 27.10 -33.55
C CYS A 89 -13.33 25.60 -33.76
N TYR A 90 -13.53 25.07 -34.97
CA TYR A 90 -13.32 23.65 -35.30
C TYR A 90 -12.02 23.41 -36.09
N GLU A 91 -11.32 24.47 -36.52
CA GLU A 91 -10.07 24.36 -37.27
C GLU A 91 -8.91 23.88 -36.39
N GLU A 92 -8.93 24.22 -35.10
CA GLU A 92 -7.82 23.94 -34.17
C GLU A 92 -7.90 22.56 -33.50
N ILE A 93 -9.05 21.90 -33.53
CA ILE A 93 -9.26 20.62 -32.83
C ILE A 93 -8.63 19.47 -33.63
N SER A 94 -7.62 18.81 -33.06
CA SER A 94 -7.01 17.61 -33.64
C SER A 94 -7.00 16.42 -32.68
N SER A 95 -7.10 15.21 -33.22
CA SER A 95 -6.97 14.00 -32.40
C SER A 95 -5.60 13.89 -31.72
N THR A 96 -4.55 14.48 -32.29
CA THR A 96 -3.23 14.55 -31.64
C THR A 96 -3.27 15.43 -30.40
N GLN A 97 -3.91 16.60 -30.48
CA GLN A 97 -4.09 17.48 -29.32
C GLN A 97 -4.95 16.81 -28.23
N ILE A 98 -6.03 16.13 -28.60
CA ILE A 98 -6.87 15.38 -27.66
C ILE A 98 -6.04 14.30 -26.94
N ARG A 99 -5.27 13.50 -27.69
CA ARG A 99 -4.39 12.46 -27.10
C ARG A 99 -3.30 13.05 -26.20
N ASN A 100 -2.63 14.12 -26.62
CA ASN A 100 -1.61 14.77 -25.82
C ASN A 100 -2.19 15.33 -24.51
N ASN A 101 -3.40 15.92 -24.56
CA ASN A 101 -4.08 16.39 -23.36
C ASN A 101 -4.45 15.24 -22.42
N ILE A 102 -4.88 14.08 -22.95
CA ILE A 102 -5.12 12.88 -22.13
C ILE A 102 -3.81 12.39 -21.49
N ASP A 103 -2.72 12.31 -22.26
CA ASP A 103 -1.39 11.89 -21.78
C ASP A 103 -0.82 12.84 -20.72
N GLU A 104 -1.06 14.15 -20.84
CA GLU A 104 -0.59 15.19 -19.91
C GLU A 104 -1.56 15.46 -18.74
N ASN A 105 -2.62 14.65 -18.58
CA ASN A 105 -3.65 14.83 -17.55
C ASN A 105 -4.38 16.19 -17.61
N ARG A 106 -4.57 16.73 -18.81
CA ARG A 106 -5.34 17.97 -19.09
C ARG A 106 -6.76 17.64 -19.53
N GLY A 107 -7.72 18.49 -19.17
CA GLY A 107 -9.13 18.29 -19.51
C GLY A 107 -9.40 18.42 -21.02
N ILE A 108 -10.17 17.48 -21.60
CA ILE A 108 -10.55 17.46 -23.03
C ILE A 108 -12.02 17.86 -23.29
N SER A 109 -12.76 18.32 -22.28
CA SER A 109 -14.20 18.57 -22.35
C SER A 109 -14.63 19.63 -23.38
N ARG A 110 -13.71 20.49 -23.82
CA ARG A 110 -13.94 21.48 -24.88
C ARG A 110 -13.55 21.00 -26.28
N LEU A 111 -12.99 19.80 -26.40
CA LEU A 111 -12.40 19.26 -27.63
C LEU A 111 -13.16 18.06 -28.20
N ILE A 112 -14.04 17.44 -27.41
CA ILE A 112 -14.76 16.22 -27.81
C ILE A 112 -16.16 16.21 -27.21
N ASP A 113 -17.06 15.44 -27.83
CA ASP A 113 -18.40 15.19 -27.31
C ASP A 113 -18.35 14.56 -25.88
N PRO A 114 -19.21 14.99 -24.94
CA PRO A 114 -19.23 14.48 -23.57
C PRO A 114 -19.40 12.96 -23.45
N LEU A 115 -20.14 12.30 -24.35
CA LEU A 115 -20.31 10.84 -24.33
C LEU A 115 -19.02 10.13 -24.72
N ALA A 116 -18.31 10.66 -25.72
CA ALA A 116 -17.00 10.15 -26.12
C ALA A 116 -15.94 10.40 -25.04
N GLN A 117 -15.96 11.57 -24.39
CA GLN A 117 -15.09 11.87 -23.24
C GLN A 117 -15.30 10.84 -22.12
N LYS A 118 -16.57 10.61 -21.74
CA LYS A 118 -16.95 9.64 -20.72
C LYS A 118 -16.45 8.24 -21.08
N TYR A 119 -16.68 7.81 -22.32
CA TYR A 119 -16.24 6.50 -22.80
C TYR A 119 -14.71 6.33 -22.76
N ILE A 120 -13.96 7.37 -23.14
CA ILE A 120 -12.48 7.37 -23.11
C ILE A 120 -11.96 7.20 -21.68
N TYR A 121 -12.54 7.93 -20.72
CA TYR A 121 -12.11 7.87 -19.32
C TYR A 121 -12.52 6.57 -18.63
N GLU A 122 -13.74 6.09 -18.87
CA GLU A 122 -14.22 4.81 -18.32
C GLU A 122 -13.38 3.61 -18.78
N ASN A 123 -12.87 3.67 -20.02
CA ASN A 123 -12.10 2.56 -20.62
C ASN A 123 -10.59 2.83 -20.68
N SER A 124 -10.09 3.92 -20.08
CA SER A 124 -8.67 4.31 -20.07
C SER A 124 -8.03 4.33 -21.48
N LEU A 125 -8.77 4.79 -22.48
CA LEU A 125 -8.30 4.81 -23.87
C LEU A 125 -7.29 5.95 -24.09
N TYR A 126 -6.34 5.74 -25.00
CA TYR A 126 -5.32 6.71 -25.44
C TYR A 126 -4.22 7.08 -24.43
N GLN A 127 -4.15 6.45 -23.25
CA GLN A 127 -2.99 6.56 -22.37
C GLN A 127 -1.80 5.79 -22.97
N ARG A 128 -0.71 6.49 -23.30
CA ARG A 128 0.51 5.83 -23.81
C ARG A 128 1.25 5.10 -22.70
N GLU A 129 1.70 3.88 -22.99
CA GLU A 129 2.85 3.32 -22.28
C GLU A 129 4.10 4.17 -22.59
N PRO A 130 4.97 4.46 -21.61
CA PRO A 130 6.09 5.38 -21.81
C PRO A 130 7.04 4.90 -22.91
N GLN A 131 7.14 5.68 -23.99
CA GLN A 131 7.93 5.36 -25.20
C GLN A 131 9.44 5.61 -25.04
N TYR A 132 9.89 6.24 -23.95
CA TYR A 132 11.30 6.47 -23.70
C TYR A 132 11.83 5.49 -22.65
N LYS A 133 12.91 4.77 -22.98
CA LYS A 133 13.80 4.18 -21.95
C LYS A 133 14.23 5.32 -21.05
N SER A 134 14.04 5.17 -19.74
CA SER A 134 14.61 6.07 -18.75
C SER A 134 16.10 6.27 -19.08
N VAL A 135 16.51 7.52 -19.24
CA VAL A 135 17.93 7.86 -19.27
C VAL A 135 18.44 7.52 -17.89
N ILE A 136 19.08 6.35 -17.75
CA ILE A 136 19.75 5.95 -16.53
C ILE A 136 20.93 6.91 -16.39
N GLN A 137 20.74 7.97 -15.62
CA GLN A 137 21.86 8.74 -15.11
C GLN A 137 22.61 7.79 -14.17
N THR A 138 23.80 7.36 -14.61
CA THR A 138 24.63 6.50 -13.77
C THR A 138 25.17 7.38 -12.66
N ILE A 139 24.52 7.34 -11.50
CA ILE A 139 25.14 7.84 -10.26
C ILE A 139 26.26 6.85 -9.98
N SER A 140 27.49 7.23 -10.29
CA SER A 140 28.69 6.51 -9.85
C SER A 140 28.85 6.73 -8.35
N ILE A 141 28.01 6.05 -7.56
CA ILE A 141 28.21 5.97 -6.13
C ILE A 141 29.58 5.32 -5.93
N LYS A 142 30.46 5.94 -5.12
CA LYS A 142 31.76 5.37 -4.73
C LYS A 142 31.57 4.12 -3.85
N LEU A 143 30.90 3.09 -4.37
CA LEU A 143 30.72 1.79 -3.71
C LEU A 143 32.04 1.01 -3.59
N LEU A 144 33.11 1.45 -4.26
CA LEU A 144 34.40 0.76 -4.20
C LEU A 144 35.00 0.73 -2.79
N GLU A 145 34.69 1.73 -1.95
CA GLU A 145 35.07 1.72 -0.54
C GLU A 145 34.17 0.80 0.28
N PHE A 146 32.88 0.74 -0.05
CA PHE A 146 31.91 -0.17 0.57
C PHE A 146 32.26 -1.65 0.30
N THR A 147 32.72 -2.01 -0.90
CA THR A 147 33.11 -3.41 -1.20
C THR A 147 34.32 -3.89 -0.42
N ARG A 148 35.12 -2.97 0.14
CA ARG A 148 36.28 -3.29 1.01
C ARG A 148 35.89 -3.48 2.47
N LYS A 149 34.66 -3.15 2.86
CA LYS A 149 34.16 -3.31 4.23
C LYS A 149 34.01 -4.79 4.58
N LEU A 150 33.93 -5.08 5.87
CA LEU A 150 33.75 -6.46 6.34
C LEU A 150 32.30 -6.91 6.11
N ASN A 151 32.13 -7.95 5.29
CA ASN A 151 30.84 -8.59 5.00
C ASN A 151 29.76 -7.60 4.49
N PRO A 152 30.04 -6.86 3.39
CA PRO A 152 29.12 -5.86 2.86
C PRO A 152 27.90 -6.52 2.24
N ARG A 153 26.72 -5.96 2.49
CA ARG A 153 25.44 -6.46 2.00
C ARG A 153 24.59 -5.34 1.42
N ILE A 154 23.88 -5.68 0.35
CA ILE A 154 22.93 -4.77 -0.29
C ILE A 154 21.57 -5.45 -0.31
N LEU A 155 20.57 -4.79 0.27
CA LEU A 155 19.18 -5.21 0.18
C LEU A 155 18.48 -4.37 -0.89
N LEU A 156 17.83 -5.02 -1.85
CA LEU A 156 17.13 -4.37 -2.96
C LEU A 156 15.62 -4.51 -2.80
N LEU A 157 14.90 -3.40 -2.89
CA LEU A 157 13.45 -3.39 -3.01
C LEU A 157 13.07 -3.33 -4.49
N ARG A 158 12.29 -4.30 -4.97
CA ARG A 158 11.89 -4.41 -6.38
C ARG A 158 10.38 -4.51 -6.53
N ASP A 159 9.85 -3.79 -7.50
CA ASP A 159 8.46 -3.91 -7.89
C ASP A 159 8.27 -5.09 -8.86
N VAL A 160 7.56 -6.13 -8.40
CA VAL A 160 7.30 -7.33 -9.22
C VAL A 160 6.23 -7.07 -10.28
N ARG A 161 5.35 -6.07 -10.08
CA ARG A 161 4.26 -5.76 -11.03
C ARG A 161 4.75 -4.95 -12.22
N HIS A 162 5.77 -4.11 -12.03
CA HIS A 162 6.30 -3.21 -13.05
C HIS A 162 7.71 -3.61 -13.52
N ASN A 163 7.83 -4.75 -14.21
CA ASN A 163 9.08 -5.23 -14.84
C ASN A 163 10.29 -5.44 -13.90
N GLY A 164 10.10 -5.57 -12.59
CA GLY A 164 11.21 -5.77 -11.65
C GLY A 164 12.00 -4.48 -11.37
N MET A 165 11.42 -3.30 -11.64
CA MET A 165 12.05 -2.01 -11.38
C MET A 165 12.54 -1.94 -9.93
N ILE A 166 13.79 -1.53 -9.73
CA ILE A 166 14.36 -1.32 -8.40
C ILE A 166 13.77 -0.03 -7.85
N LEU A 167 13.00 -0.14 -6.78
CA LEU A 167 12.39 0.99 -6.07
C LEU A 167 13.41 1.65 -5.11
N GLY A 168 14.41 0.89 -4.68
CA GLY A 168 15.51 1.40 -3.87
C GLY A 168 16.38 0.29 -3.30
N PHE A 169 17.42 0.68 -2.58
CA PHE A 169 18.29 -0.25 -1.88
C PHE A 169 18.87 0.32 -0.58
N SER A 170 19.27 -0.57 0.31
CA SER A 170 20.08 -0.26 1.49
C SER A 170 21.43 -0.96 1.38
N ALA A 171 22.50 -0.21 1.64
CA ALA A 171 23.85 -0.74 1.79
C ALA A 171 24.23 -0.75 3.29
N PHE A 172 24.71 -1.90 3.77
CA PHE A 172 25.08 -2.07 5.17
C PHE A 172 26.14 -3.14 5.33
N HIS A 173 26.94 -3.04 6.40
CA HIS A 173 28.02 -3.97 6.67
C HIS A 173 28.18 -4.24 8.17
N TRP A 174 28.86 -5.34 8.49
CA TRP A 174 29.13 -5.73 9.87
C TRP A 174 30.39 -5.05 10.38
N VAL A 175 30.31 -4.44 11.57
CA VAL A 175 31.46 -3.83 12.23
C VAL A 175 31.76 -4.56 13.54
N ARG A 176 33.05 -4.82 13.77
CA ARG A 176 33.58 -5.37 15.01
C ARG A 176 34.04 -4.25 15.93
N SER A 177 33.96 -4.46 17.23
CA SER A 177 34.31 -3.46 18.25
C SER A 177 35.76 -2.95 18.14
N ASN A 178 36.69 -3.78 17.64
CA ASN A 178 38.09 -3.41 17.48
C ASN A 178 38.37 -2.50 16.25
N ILE A 179 37.43 -2.41 15.30
CA ILE A 179 37.58 -1.63 14.06
C ILE A 179 36.76 -0.31 14.12
N LEU A 180 35.98 -0.09 15.19
CA LEU A 180 35.13 1.12 15.35
C LEU A 180 35.88 2.43 15.13
N PHE A 181 37.11 2.56 15.66
CA PHE A 181 37.90 3.78 15.44
C PHE A 181 38.32 3.96 13.98
N GLN A 182 38.67 2.89 13.29
CA GLN A 182 39.02 2.95 11.86
C GLN A 182 37.80 3.31 11.01
N GLU A 183 36.61 2.88 11.44
CA GLU A 183 35.34 3.15 10.78
C GLU A 183 34.91 4.61 10.95
N PHE A 184 34.88 5.10 12.19
CA PHE A 184 34.34 6.43 12.47
C PHE A 184 35.38 7.55 12.38
N LYS A 185 36.66 7.22 12.59
CA LYS A 185 37.79 8.16 12.74
C LYS A 185 37.54 9.23 13.81
N ASP A 186 36.72 8.90 14.80
CA ASP A 186 36.32 9.77 15.91
C ASP A 186 36.35 8.94 17.19
N ASN A 187 37.09 9.44 18.19
CA ASN A 187 37.24 8.74 19.47
C ASN A 187 35.94 8.75 20.28
N LEU A 188 35.23 9.88 20.34
CA LEU A 188 34.00 10.03 21.12
C LEU A 188 32.90 9.11 20.61
N ILE A 189 32.71 9.05 19.28
CA ILE A 189 31.75 8.15 18.65
C ILE A 189 32.11 6.70 18.94
N SER A 190 33.39 6.34 18.79
CA SER A 190 33.85 4.97 19.00
C SER A 190 33.71 4.52 20.44
N GLU A 191 34.02 5.39 21.41
CA GLU A 191 33.89 5.12 22.84
C GLU A 191 32.44 4.95 23.25
N TYR A 192 31.56 5.89 22.84
CA TYR A 192 30.14 5.78 23.11
C TYR A 192 29.53 4.48 22.59
N ILE A 193 29.85 4.11 21.34
CA ILE A 193 29.36 2.86 20.75
C ILE A 193 29.88 1.66 21.55
N ARG A 194 31.16 1.64 21.97
CA ARG A 194 31.71 0.52 22.77
C ARG A 194 31.00 0.37 24.12
N GLU A 195 30.60 1.46 24.76
CA GLU A 195 29.94 1.42 26.07
C GLU A 195 28.46 1.01 25.98
N ASN A 196 27.79 1.36 24.89
CA ASN A 196 26.33 1.16 24.74
C ASN A 196 25.96 -0.04 23.85
N THR A 197 26.91 -0.60 23.09
CA THR A 197 26.63 -1.75 22.23
C THR A 197 26.47 -3.02 23.06
N VAL A 198 25.37 -3.72 22.81
CA VAL A 198 25.17 -5.09 23.27
C VAL A 198 25.25 -5.98 22.03
N GLY A 199 26.14 -6.96 22.01
CA GLY A 199 26.20 -7.96 20.93
C GLY A 199 26.79 -7.46 19.61
N ARG A 200 26.27 -7.95 18.48
CA ARG A 200 26.81 -7.63 17.14
C ARG A 200 26.25 -6.31 16.60
N THR A 201 27.14 -5.49 16.04
CA THR A 201 26.82 -4.16 15.51
C THR A 201 26.84 -4.12 13.98
N ILE A 202 25.79 -3.58 13.38
CA ILE A 202 25.72 -3.32 11.93
C ILE A 202 25.78 -1.82 11.66
N VAL A 203 26.45 -1.42 10.59
CA VAL A 203 26.44 -0.04 10.08
C VAL A 203 25.63 -0.01 8.80
N ILE A 204 24.62 0.86 8.73
CA ILE A 204 23.90 1.21 7.51
C ILE A 204 24.59 2.42 6.90
N ASP A 205 25.18 2.20 5.75
CA ASP A 205 26.02 3.14 5.01
C ASP A 205 25.21 4.10 4.14
N GLY A 206 23.98 3.72 3.80
CA GLY A 206 23.11 4.53 2.97
C GLY A 206 21.85 3.81 2.57
N ILE A 207 20.81 4.61 2.33
CA ILE A 207 19.50 4.17 1.86
C ILE A 207 19.14 5.06 0.69
N PHE A 208 18.82 4.43 -0.42
CA PHE A 208 18.60 5.11 -1.68
C PHE A 208 17.28 4.64 -2.26
N THR A 209 16.41 5.58 -2.58
CA THR A 209 15.11 5.30 -3.17
C THR A 209 14.93 6.08 -4.46
N ILE A 210 14.08 5.57 -5.35
CA ILE A 210 13.59 6.36 -6.48
C ILE A 210 12.77 7.56 -5.96
N SER A 211 12.62 8.57 -6.81
CA SER A 211 11.80 9.73 -6.45
C SER A 211 10.30 9.36 -6.35
N ASP A 212 9.55 10.09 -5.53
CA ASP A 212 8.10 9.86 -5.38
C ASP A 212 7.33 10.01 -6.72
N MET A 213 7.83 10.86 -7.64
CA MET A 213 7.24 11.02 -8.97
C MET A 213 7.43 9.78 -9.87
N GLU A 214 8.51 9.01 -9.65
CA GLU A 214 8.81 7.79 -10.39
C GLU A 214 8.19 6.54 -9.73
N ASN A 215 7.69 6.67 -8.50
CA ASN A 215 7.11 5.57 -7.74
C ASN A 215 5.72 5.18 -8.25
N ARG A 216 5.68 4.13 -9.09
CA ARG A 216 4.44 3.54 -9.61
C ARG A 216 3.89 2.39 -8.75
N SER A 217 4.58 2.02 -7.67
CA SER A 217 4.24 0.83 -6.87
C SER A 217 3.04 1.03 -5.94
N GLY A 218 2.66 2.28 -5.68
CA GLY A 218 1.65 2.65 -4.69
C GLY A 218 2.11 2.50 -3.24
N LEU A 219 3.36 2.08 -3.00
CA LEU A 219 3.94 2.00 -1.66
C LEU A 219 4.32 3.40 -1.17
N GLU A 220 3.81 3.77 -0.01
CA GLU A 220 4.11 5.04 0.63
C GLU A 220 5.44 4.96 1.40
N ASN A 221 6.27 6.00 1.26
CA ASN A 221 7.51 6.19 2.00
C ASN A 221 8.47 4.98 1.87
N LEU A 222 9.08 4.87 0.68
CA LEU A 222 10.01 3.79 0.31
C LEU A 222 11.22 3.70 1.26
N GLU A 223 11.70 4.83 1.77
CA GLU A 223 12.85 4.87 2.70
C GLU A 223 12.55 4.05 3.95
N ARG A 224 11.36 4.28 4.55
CA ARG A 224 10.89 3.54 5.73
C ARG A 224 10.67 2.05 5.45
N VAL A 225 10.15 1.70 4.27
CA VAL A 225 9.98 0.30 3.87
C VAL A 225 11.34 -0.40 3.82
N ILE A 226 12.32 0.18 3.13
CA ILE A 226 13.66 -0.39 3.00
C ILE A 226 14.37 -0.47 4.35
N LEU A 227 14.25 0.56 5.19
CA LEU A 227 14.74 0.55 6.56
C LEU A 227 14.15 -0.63 7.35
N THR A 228 12.83 -0.80 7.31
CA THR A 228 12.13 -1.85 8.06
C THR A 228 12.58 -3.23 7.60
N GLU A 229 12.68 -3.47 6.29
CA GLU A 229 13.16 -4.74 5.74
C GLU A 229 14.63 -5.01 6.13
N THR A 230 15.48 -3.98 6.08
CA THR A 230 16.90 -4.09 6.43
C THR A 230 17.09 -4.41 7.91
N LEU A 231 16.40 -3.70 8.80
CA LEU A 231 16.48 -3.95 10.25
C LEU A 231 15.89 -5.31 10.61
N SER A 232 14.78 -5.70 9.99
CA SER A 232 14.17 -7.02 10.20
C SER A 232 15.13 -8.16 9.80
N PHE A 233 15.80 -8.01 8.65
CA PHE A 233 16.84 -8.94 8.24
C PHE A 233 18.03 -8.98 9.23
N CYS A 234 18.46 -7.82 9.72
CA CYS A 234 19.54 -7.74 10.69
C CYS A 234 19.16 -8.43 12.02
N ILE A 235 17.93 -8.24 12.51
CA ILE A 235 17.43 -8.89 13.72
C ILE A 235 17.35 -10.42 13.53
N GLU A 236 16.93 -10.90 12.35
CA GLU A 236 16.91 -12.33 12.04
C GLU A 236 18.32 -12.97 12.09
N LYS A 237 19.37 -12.20 11.77
CA LYS A 237 20.77 -12.64 11.82
C LYS A 237 21.46 -12.34 13.15
N ASP A 238 20.69 -12.07 14.20
CA ASP A 238 21.09 -11.67 15.56
C ASP A 238 22.14 -10.55 15.60
N TYR A 239 21.93 -9.51 14.79
CA TYR A 239 22.48 -8.19 15.07
C TYR A 239 21.61 -7.50 16.12
N ASN A 240 22.27 -6.84 17.07
CA ASN A 240 21.61 -6.28 18.25
C ASN A 240 21.71 -4.77 18.31
N TYR A 241 22.62 -4.15 17.54
CA TYR A 241 22.80 -2.71 17.54
C TYR A 241 23.02 -2.22 16.12
N THR A 242 22.39 -1.11 15.75
CA THR A 242 22.54 -0.50 14.42
C THR A 242 23.03 0.92 14.54
N ILE A 243 23.97 1.27 13.67
CA ILE A 243 24.44 2.63 13.48
C ILE A 243 24.09 3.01 12.04
N PHE A 244 23.54 4.20 11.85
CA PHE A 244 23.37 4.79 10.54
C PHE A 244 24.35 5.94 10.36
N ARG A 245 25.10 5.90 9.26
CA ARG A 245 25.99 6.98 8.82
C ARG A 245 26.00 6.99 7.30
N SER A 246 25.66 8.12 6.70
CA SER A 246 25.65 8.24 5.24
C SER A 246 27.09 8.27 4.69
N ILE A 247 27.36 7.47 3.66
CA ILE A 247 28.56 7.58 2.83
C ILE A 247 28.45 8.75 1.83
N LEU A 248 27.24 9.20 1.50
CA LEU A 248 27.02 10.28 0.54
C LEU A 248 26.78 11.62 1.25
N ASN A 249 27.52 12.64 0.78
CA ASN A 249 27.44 14.01 1.30
C ASN A 249 26.25 14.83 0.70
N ASP A 250 25.68 14.41 -0.44
CA ASP A 250 24.67 15.17 -1.20
C ASP A 250 23.26 14.56 -1.22
N TYR A 251 22.95 13.60 -0.33
CA TYR A 251 21.62 13.00 -0.27
C TYR A 251 20.66 13.88 0.54
N PRO A 252 19.38 14.10 0.14
CA PRO A 252 18.42 14.87 0.93
C PRO A 252 18.07 14.12 2.23
N LEU A 253 18.85 14.36 3.29
CA LEU A 253 18.77 13.64 4.56
C LEU A 253 17.52 13.98 5.39
N THR A 254 16.72 14.99 5.04
CA THR A 254 15.64 15.48 5.93
C THR A 254 14.54 14.44 6.14
N SER A 255 14.04 13.83 5.05
CA SER A 255 13.03 12.76 5.11
C SER A 255 13.59 11.51 5.80
N LEU A 256 14.83 11.14 5.45
CA LEU A 256 15.49 9.96 6.02
C LEU A 256 15.75 10.11 7.52
N ASN A 257 16.20 11.27 7.98
CA ASN A 257 16.41 11.57 9.40
C ASN A 257 15.09 11.50 10.17
N GLU A 258 14.00 12.05 9.63
CA GLU A 258 12.67 11.91 10.22
C GLU A 258 12.29 10.43 10.34
N ASN A 259 12.47 9.64 9.28
CA ASN A 259 12.18 8.20 9.27
C ASN A 259 13.02 7.42 10.30
N LEU A 260 14.31 7.73 10.42
CA LEU A 260 15.20 7.15 11.43
C LEU A 260 14.68 7.45 12.84
N GLU A 261 14.36 8.70 13.13
CA GLU A 261 13.79 9.07 14.43
C GLU A 261 12.47 8.36 14.72
N LEU A 262 11.58 8.25 13.74
CA LEU A 262 10.30 7.55 13.88
C LEU A 262 10.46 6.04 14.14
N MET A 263 11.62 5.46 13.78
CA MET A 263 11.98 4.06 14.04
C MET A 263 12.79 3.89 15.34
N GLY A 264 12.95 4.94 16.14
CA GLY A 264 13.60 4.91 17.45
C GLY A 264 15.09 5.22 17.43
N PHE A 265 15.66 5.58 16.27
CA PHE A 265 17.03 6.07 16.24
C PHE A 265 17.14 7.43 16.94
N TYR A 266 18.27 7.66 17.59
CA TYR A 266 18.61 8.96 18.11
C TYR A 266 19.98 9.40 17.58
N ARG A 267 20.11 10.72 17.39
CA ARG A 267 21.34 11.34 16.93
C ARG A 267 22.35 11.44 18.07
N LEU A 268 23.61 11.11 17.80
CA LEU A 268 24.70 11.34 18.76
C LEU A 268 25.02 12.84 18.85
N PRO A 269 25.10 13.42 20.07
CA PRO A 269 25.24 14.87 20.25
C PRO A 269 26.59 15.43 19.76
N PHE A 270 27.63 14.61 19.74
CA PHE A 270 28.98 14.95 19.28
C PHE A 270 29.24 14.55 17.81
N SER A 271 28.21 14.14 17.06
CA SER A 271 28.35 13.85 15.63
C SER A 271 28.44 15.12 14.78
N ASP A 272 29.04 15.00 13.60
CA ASP A 272 29.14 16.08 12.63
C ASP A 272 27.76 16.68 12.31
N LYS A 273 27.72 17.99 12.10
CA LYS A 273 26.49 18.69 11.68
C LYS A 273 26.05 18.24 10.31
N ASP A 274 27.01 18.02 9.40
CA ASP A 274 26.77 17.74 7.98
C ASP A 274 26.61 16.25 7.69
N ASN A 275 27.15 15.36 8.54
CA ASN A 275 26.97 13.92 8.46
C ASN A 275 26.65 13.31 9.84
N PRO A 276 25.39 13.46 10.32
CA PRO A 276 24.98 12.97 11.62
C PRO A 276 25.08 11.45 11.73
N VAL A 277 25.51 10.98 12.90
CA VAL A 277 25.51 9.56 13.25
C VAL A 277 24.29 9.27 14.12
N PHE A 278 23.48 8.33 13.66
CA PHE A 278 22.30 7.84 14.36
C PHE A 278 22.55 6.44 14.88
N VAL A 279 22.00 6.11 16.05
CA VAL A 279 22.15 4.79 16.64
C VAL A 279 20.83 4.28 17.21
N VAL A 280 20.67 2.97 17.26
CA VAL A 280 19.50 2.30 17.85
C VAL A 280 19.84 0.90 18.36
N ASP A 281 19.24 0.52 19.48
CA ASP A 281 19.24 -0.84 20.02
C ASP A 281 18.13 -1.68 19.38
N MET A 282 18.52 -2.81 18.80
CA MET A 282 17.64 -3.81 18.19
C MET A 282 17.46 -5.06 19.05
N SER A 283 18.03 -5.10 20.26
CA SER A 283 18.00 -6.27 21.15
C SER A 283 16.57 -6.74 21.47
N LYS A 284 15.63 -5.80 21.60
CA LYS A 284 14.24 -6.03 22.00
C LYS A 284 13.29 -5.10 21.25
N PRO A 285 13.01 -5.39 19.96
CA PRO A 285 12.23 -4.53 19.08
C PRO A 285 10.76 -4.44 19.48
N CYS A 286 10.14 -3.31 19.14
CA CYS A 286 8.70 -3.11 19.12
C CYS A 286 8.19 -3.19 17.68
N ILE A 287 7.12 -3.96 17.43
CA ILE A 287 6.53 -4.09 16.09
C ILE A 287 5.19 -3.34 16.03
N VAL A 288 4.94 -2.64 14.92
CA VAL A 288 3.61 -2.15 14.57
C VAL A 288 3.20 -2.63 13.18
N ASN A 289 2.02 -3.23 13.06
CA ASN A 289 1.41 -3.52 11.77
C ASN A 289 0.54 -2.33 11.36
N LEU A 290 0.87 -1.70 10.24
CA LEU A 290 0.15 -0.56 9.69
C LEU A 290 -1.02 -1.04 8.83
N ASP A 291 -2.17 -1.31 9.46
CA ASP A 291 -3.32 -1.98 8.86
C ASP A 291 -4.57 -1.09 8.69
N THR A 292 -4.53 0.18 9.10
CA THR A 292 -5.71 1.07 9.06
C THR A 292 -6.36 1.16 7.68
N GLU A 293 -5.57 1.32 6.61
CA GLU A 293 -6.08 1.42 5.23
C GLU A 293 -6.86 0.18 4.80
N THR A 294 -6.44 -1.01 5.24
CA THR A 294 -7.07 -2.28 4.84
C THR A 294 -8.46 -2.49 5.44
N ILE A 295 -8.81 -1.69 6.46
CA ILE A 295 -10.09 -1.76 7.16
C ILE A 295 -11.11 -0.78 6.57
N ILE A 296 -10.65 0.22 5.81
CA ILE A 296 -11.48 1.18 5.11
C ILE A 296 -11.94 0.55 3.79
N LYS A 297 -13.23 0.65 3.48
CA LYS A 297 -13.85 0.07 2.28
C LYS A 297 -13.61 0.94 1.05
N GLU A 298 -13.71 0.33 -0.13
CA GLU A 298 -13.80 1.07 -1.39
C GLU A 298 -15.13 1.84 -1.48
N PRO A 299 -15.16 3.05 -2.07
CA PRO A 299 -14.03 3.77 -2.71
C PRO A 299 -13.18 4.61 -1.75
N PHE A 300 -13.51 4.64 -0.45
CA PHE A 300 -12.90 5.54 0.54
C PHE A 300 -11.42 5.26 0.79
N CYS A 301 -10.98 4.00 0.69
CA CYS A 301 -9.58 3.65 0.91
C CYS A 301 -8.64 4.22 -0.15
N GLN A 302 -9.14 4.51 -1.36
CA GLN A 302 -8.36 5.13 -2.44
C GLN A 302 -8.36 6.67 -2.39
N ASN A 303 -9.21 7.28 -1.56
CA ASN A 303 -9.35 8.71 -1.49
C ASN A 303 -8.08 9.39 -0.93
N LEU A 304 -7.58 10.41 -1.64
CA LEU A 304 -6.33 11.09 -1.28
C LEU A 304 -6.39 11.82 0.06
N TYR A 305 -7.54 12.38 0.46
CA TYR A 305 -7.68 13.07 1.74
C TYR A 305 -7.63 12.10 2.91
N ILE A 306 -8.27 10.93 2.77
CA ILE A 306 -8.25 9.86 3.76
C ILE A 306 -6.84 9.27 3.86
N LYS A 307 -6.16 9.00 2.73
CA LYS A 307 -4.76 8.54 2.75
C LYS A 307 -3.83 9.52 3.47
N LYS A 308 -3.95 10.82 3.16
CA LYS A 308 -3.19 11.86 3.86
C LYS A 308 -3.45 11.88 5.36
N SER A 309 -4.71 11.73 5.79
CA SER A 309 -5.06 11.70 7.22
C SER A 309 -4.46 10.48 7.93
N VAL A 310 -4.41 9.32 7.27
CA VAL A 310 -3.71 8.12 7.76
C VAL A 310 -2.21 8.34 7.84
N ILE A 311 -1.55 8.89 6.81
CA ILE A 311 -0.10 9.16 6.80
C ILE A 311 0.31 10.06 7.98
N ILE A 312 -0.41 11.17 8.18
CA ILE A 312 -0.14 12.12 9.28
C ILE A 312 -0.32 11.42 10.63
N SER A 313 -1.38 10.61 10.75
CA SER A 313 -1.66 9.87 11.98
C SER A 313 -0.60 8.82 12.29
N ARG A 314 -0.10 8.11 11.28
CA ARG A 314 1.02 7.16 11.41
C ARG A 314 2.30 7.82 11.89
N LYS A 315 2.66 9.01 11.39
CA LYS A 315 3.85 9.75 11.87
C LYS A 315 3.73 10.06 13.37
N ARG A 316 2.59 10.59 13.81
CA ARG A 316 2.32 10.87 15.23
C ARG A 316 2.38 9.60 16.09
N LEU A 317 1.77 8.51 15.60
CA LEU A 317 1.75 7.21 16.27
C LEU A 317 3.16 6.61 16.40
N LEU A 318 3.96 6.63 15.33
CA LEU A 318 5.33 6.10 15.38
C LEU A 318 6.18 6.91 16.36
N LYS A 319 6.07 8.24 16.35
CA LYS A 319 6.77 9.08 17.33
C LYS A 319 6.37 8.72 18.77
N SER A 320 5.09 8.46 19.05
CA SER A 320 4.68 8.05 20.41
C SER A 320 5.25 6.70 20.83
N PHE A 321 5.38 5.72 19.93
CA PHE A 321 6.04 4.45 20.25
C PHE A 321 7.51 4.60 20.66
N THR A 322 8.24 5.54 20.07
CA THR A 322 9.66 5.78 20.43
C THR A 322 9.84 6.25 21.86
N THR A 323 8.79 6.80 22.47
CA THR A 323 8.81 7.27 23.87
C THR A 323 8.64 6.14 24.88
N PHE A 324 8.16 4.96 24.46
CA PHE A 324 7.99 3.83 25.36
C PHE A 324 9.31 3.32 25.92
N TYR A 325 10.27 3.12 25.02
CA TYR A 325 11.59 2.63 25.35
C TYR A 325 12.60 3.41 24.49
N PRO A 326 13.03 4.60 24.93
CA PRO A 326 13.96 5.43 24.18
C PRO A 326 15.20 4.64 23.74
N GLY A 327 15.63 4.86 22.50
CA GLY A 327 16.77 4.18 21.89
C GLY A 327 16.53 2.72 21.48
N ASN A 328 15.33 2.15 21.68
CA ASN A 328 14.97 0.84 21.16
C ASN A 328 14.25 0.97 19.81
N VAL A 329 14.49 0.03 18.91
CA VAL A 329 13.91 0.05 17.57
C VAL A 329 12.40 -0.18 17.55
N VAL A 330 11.71 0.61 16.73
CA VAL A 330 10.30 0.43 16.35
C VAL A 330 10.24 0.04 14.88
N LEU A 331 9.61 -1.10 14.58
CA LEU A 331 9.50 -1.68 13.24
C LEU A 331 8.07 -1.55 12.71
N PRO A 332 7.79 -0.57 11.84
CA PRO A 332 6.51 -0.44 11.17
C PRO A 332 6.41 -1.35 9.95
N PHE A 333 5.66 -2.45 10.05
CA PHE A 333 5.38 -3.29 8.90
C PHE A 333 4.19 -2.79 8.09
N ASN A 334 4.39 -2.73 6.77
CA ASN A 334 3.30 -2.55 5.82
C ASN A 334 2.59 -3.89 5.60
N ILE A 335 1.30 -3.93 5.91
CA ILE A 335 0.49 -5.15 5.82
C ILE A 335 0.38 -5.69 4.38
N ASP A 336 0.42 -4.83 3.36
CA ASP A 336 0.38 -5.26 1.97
C ASP A 336 1.67 -5.99 1.57
N LEU A 337 2.82 -5.55 2.07
CA LEU A 337 4.10 -6.24 1.84
C LEU A 337 4.14 -7.60 2.54
N ILE A 338 3.60 -7.67 3.77
CA ILE A 338 3.44 -8.93 4.49
C ILE A 338 2.52 -9.86 3.68
N ASN A 339 1.35 -9.38 3.24
CA ASN A 339 0.39 -10.14 2.45
C ASN A 339 1.03 -10.66 1.15
N GLN A 340 1.78 -9.82 0.43
CA GLN A 340 2.51 -10.24 -0.78
C GLN A 340 3.54 -11.33 -0.50
N THR A 341 4.30 -11.21 0.59
CA THR A 341 5.31 -12.19 0.99
C THR A 341 4.67 -13.53 1.35
N ILE A 342 3.56 -13.49 2.09
CA ILE A 342 2.81 -14.70 2.47
C ILE A 342 2.17 -15.34 1.25
N VAL A 343 1.55 -14.58 0.34
CA VAL A 343 0.99 -15.11 -0.91
C VAL A 343 2.05 -15.83 -1.74
N LYS A 344 3.25 -15.24 -1.89
CA LYS A 344 4.38 -15.90 -2.58
C LYS A 344 4.75 -17.24 -1.92
N LYS A 345 4.80 -17.29 -0.58
CA LYS A 345 5.09 -18.52 0.17
C LYS A 345 3.99 -19.58 -0.01
N ILE A 346 2.71 -19.20 0.05
CA ILE A 346 1.58 -20.11 -0.17
C ILE A 346 1.63 -20.69 -1.58
N CYS A 347 1.76 -19.83 -2.61
CA CYS A 347 1.85 -20.24 -4.00
C CYS A 347 3.02 -21.21 -4.23
N LYS A 348 4.18 -20.96 -3.61
CA LYS A 348 5.34 -21.87 -3.66
C LYS A 348 5.06 -23.22 -3.00
N ILE A 349 4.37 -23.25 -1.86
CA ILE A 349 4.01 -24.51 -1.15
C ILE A 349 2.96 -25.31 -1.92
N ASN A 350 2.11 -24.62 -2.68
CA ASN A 350 1.08 -25.22 -3.52
C ASN A 350 1.51 -25.53 -4.96
N ASP A 351 2.75 -25.16 -5.33
CA ASP A 351 3.29 -25.30 -6.68
C ASP A 351 2.41 -24.64 -7.76
N VAL A 352 1.97 -23.40 -7.49
CA VAL A 352 1.11 -22.61 -8.39
C VAL A 352 1.67 -21.21 -8.63
N SER A 353 1.29 -20.60 -9.75
CA SER A 353 1.66 -19.21 -10.05
C SER A 353 1.05 -18.23 -9.05
N THR A 354 1.78 -17.15 -8.77
CA THR A 354 1.30 -15.98 -8.02
C THR A 354 0.34 -15.10 -8.82
N THR A 355 0.18 -15.36 -10.13
CA THR A 355 -0.82 -14.72 -10.98
C THR A 355 -1.97 -15.69 -11.29
N PRO A 356 -3.23 -15.24 -11.28
CA PRO A 356 -4.36 -16.10 -11.65
C PRO A 356 -4.18 -16.72 -13.04
N LEU A 357 -4.29 -18.05 -13.15
CA LEU A 357 -4.15 -18.77 -14.41
C LEU A 357 -5.49 -18.81 -15.18
N ILE A 358 -5.40 -18.80 -16.52
CA ILE A 358 -6.53 -19.02 -17.43
C ILE A 358 -6.13 -20.16 -18.40
N PRO A 359 -6.76 -21.35 -18.34
CA PRO A 359 -7.82 -21.76 -17.41
C PRO A 359 -7.31 -21.92 -15.96
N ARG A 360 -8.21 -21.77 -15.00
CA ARG A 360 -7.86 -21.80 -13.57
C ARG A 360 -7.43 -23.21 -13.15
N ALA A 361 -6.15 -23.37 -12.83
CA ALA A 361 -5.61 -24.57 -12.19
C ALA A 361 -5.40 -24.30 -10.68
N LEU A 362 -5.96 -25.15 -9.81
CA LEU A 362 -5.88 -24.98 -8.36
C LEU A 362 -4.76 -25.84 -7.76
N GLY A 363 -4.12 -25.32 -6.72
CA GLY A 363 -3.15 -26.05 -5.90
C GLY A 363 -3.81 -27.14 -5.04
N ARG A 364 -2.98 -28.08 -4.57
CA ARG A 364 -3.44 -29.27 -3.81
C ARG A 364 -3.79 -29.00 -2.35
N SER A 365 -3.45 -27.85 -1.81
CA SER A 365 -3.73 -27.49 -0.41
C SER A 365 -4.58 -26.22 -0.34
N MET A 366 -5.44 -26.13 0.67
CA MET A 366 -6.27 -24.97 0.95
C MET A 366 -5.51 -23.96 1.81
N CYS A 367 -5.70 -22.67 1.55
CA CYS A 367 -5.32 -21.58 2.45
C CYS A 367 -6.46 -21.29 3.44
N VAL A 368 -6.16 -21.31 4.74
CA VAL A 368 -7.11 -21.00 5.82
C VAL A 368 -6.55 -19.88 6.69
N PRO A 369 -6.88 -18.62 6.40
CA PRO A 369 -6.60 -17.50 7.29
C PRO A 369 -7.45 -17.56 8.55
N PHE A 370 -6.83 -17.53 9.72
CA PHE A 370 -7.50 -17.48 11.01
C PHE A 370 -7.11 -16.26 11.86
N GLY A 371 -6.22 -15.40 11.33
CA GLY A 371 -5.96 -14.02 11.79
C GLY A 371 -6.56 -12.97 10.85
N LYS A 372 -6.01 -11.74 10.92
CA LYS A 372 -6.31 -10.59 10.06
C LYS A 372 -5.51 -10.56 8.75
N ILE A 373 -4.31 -11.11 8.71
CA ILE A 373 -3.50 -11.24 7.48
C ILE A 373 -4.26 -12.12 6.49
N LEU A 374 -4.32 -11.68 5.22
CA LEU A 374 -5.09 -12.29 4.14
C LEU A 374 -6.57 -12.47 4.44
N HIS A 375 -7.09 -11.84 5.49
CA HIS A 375 -8.49 -11.95 5.84
C HIS A 375 -9.35 -11.30 4.74
N LYS A 376 -10.29 -12.07 4.17
CA LYS A 376 -11.12 -11.68 3.00
C LYS A 376 -10.34 -11.49 1.69
N MET A 377 -9.07 -11.85 1.63
CA MET A 377 -8.30 -11.90 0.39
C MET A 377 -8.36 -13.31 -0.21
N VAL A 378 -8.50 -13.40 -1.53
CA VAL A 378 -8.42 -14.68 -2.24
C VAL A 378 -6.98 -14.88 -2.69
N VAL A 379 -6.39 -16.02 -2.33
CA VAL A 379 -5.05 -16.38 -2.80
C VAL A 379 -5.14 -16.89 -4.25
N PRO A 380 -4.31 -16.40 -5.18
CA PRO A 380 -4.28 -16.87 -6.56
C PRO A 380 -4.11 -18.39 -6.65
N ASN A 381 -4.89 -19.02 -7.53
CA ASN A 381 -4.79 -20.46 -7.82
C ASN A 381 -4.86 -21.37 -6.59
N THR A 382 -5.46 -20.91 -5.48
CA THR A 382 -5.52 -21.65 -4.22
C THR A 382 -6.93 -21.56 -3.64
N VAL A 383 -7.50 -22.69 -3.21
CA VAL A 383 -8.77 -22.70 -2.47
C VAL A 383 -8.55 -21.92 -1.18
N THR A 384 -9.35 -20.89 -0.91
CA THR A 384 -9.18 -20.02 0.26
C THR A 384 -10.46 -19.98 1.09
N LYS A 385 -10.37 -20.31 2.38
CA LYS A 385 -11.50 -20.27 3.31
C LYS A 385 -11.06 -19.76 4.68
N SER A 386 -11.51 -18.56 5.04
CA SER A 386 -11.17 -17.97 6.35
C SER A 386 -11.91 -18.63 7.51
N LEU A 387 -11.23 -18.72 8.65
CA LEU A 387 -11.76 -19.07 9.95
C LEU A 387 -11.87 -17.78 10.77
N HIS A 388 -13.11 -17.36 11.05
CA HIS A 388 -13.42 -16.10 11.70
C HIS A 388 -13.28 -16.24 13.21
N THR A 389 -12.06 -16.03 13.71
CA THR A 389 -11.74 -15.95 15.14
C THR A 389 -11.81 -14.52 15.64
N GLU A 390 -12.05 -14.38 16.93
CA GLU A 390 -12.00 -13.10 17.64
C GLU A 390 -11.40 -13.30 19.03
N LYS A 391 -10.66 -12.29 19.50
CA LYS A 391 -10.22 -12.23 20.89
C LYS A 391 -11.27 -11.47 21.69
N ILE A 392 -11.91 -12.17 22.63
CA ILE A 392 -12.99 -11.63 23.45
C ILE A 392 -12.52 -11.47 24.88
N PHE A 393 -12.47 -10.23 25.37
CA PHE A 393 -12.14 -9.94 26.76
C PHE A 393 -13.34 -10.15 27.68
N ALA A 394 -13.08 -10.61 28.90
CA ALA A 394 -14.04 -10.47 29.98
C ALA A 394 -14.24 -8.99 30.34
N SER A 395 -15.42 -8.64 30.87
CA SER A 395 -15.76 -7.26 31.22
C SER A 395 -14.84 -6.62 32.27
N ASP A 396 -14.10 -7.42 33.03
CA ASP A 396 -13.11 -6.98 34.02
C ASP A 396 -11.70 -6.77 33.43
N MET A 397 -11.50 -7.08 32.14
CA MET A 397 -10.23 -7.01 31.41
C MET A 397 -9.09 -7.90 31.97
N LYS A 398 -9.36 -8.78 32.94
CA LYS A 398 -8.34 -9.65 33.54
C LYS A 398 -8.09 -10.91 32.74
N SER A 399 -9.06 -11.34 31.95
CA SER A 399 -8.99 -12.55 31.13
C SER A 399 -9.58 -12.31 29.75
N PHE A 400 -9.20 -13.16 28.80
CA PHE A 400 -9.78 -13.20 27.47
C PHE A 400 -9.83 -14.64 26.96
N GLU A 401 -10.72 -14.88 26.01
CA GLU A 401 -10.85 -16.14 25.27
C GLU A 401 -10.76 -15.89 23.76
N ILE A 402 -10.36 -16.91 23.01
CA ILE A 402 -10.47 -16.90 21.55
C ILE A 402 -11.76 -17.65 21.21
N ASP A 403 -12.68 -16.99 20.52
CA ASP A 403 -13.97 -17.57 20.12
C ASP A 403 -14.32 -17.13 18.69
N ALA A 404 -15.48 -17.55 18.18
CA ALA A 404 -16.00 -17.13 16.90
C ALA A 404 -16.29 -15.62 16.88
N PHE A 405 -16.01 -14.98 15.74
CA PHE A 405 -16.39 -13.59 15.51
C PHE A 405 -17.91 -13.40 15.70
N PRO A 406 -18.37 -12.26 16.25
CA PRO A 406 -19.80 -12.01 16.46
C PRO A 406 -20.65 -12.26 15.21
N ASN A 407 -21.77 -12.97 15.39
CA ASN A 407 -22.69 -13.38 14.32
C ASN A 407 -22.15 -14.43 13.32
N TYR A 408 -20.94 -14.97 13.53
CA TYR A 408 -20.45 -16.13 12.77
C TYR A 408 -20.80 -17.45 13.48
N MET A 409 -20.71 -18.55 12.72
CA MET A 409 -20.84 -19.90 13.26
C MET A 409 -19.76 -20.19 14.30
N SER A 410 -20.06 -21.10 15.25
CA SER A 410 -19.08 -21.58 16.22
C SER A 410 -17.79 -22.05 15.54
N LEU A 411 -16.65 -21.90 16.23
CA LEU A 411 -15.35 -22.33 15.71
C LEU A 411 -15.39 -23.80 15.26
N GLU A 412 -16.07 -24.66 16.01
CA GLU A 412 -16.28 -26.06 15.66
C GLU A 412 -17.00 -26.25 14.31
N ASN A 413 -18.08 -25.52 14.06
CA ASN A 413 -18.80 -25.62 12.79
C ASN A 413 -17.98 -25.03 11.63
N GLN A 414 -17.20 -23.98 11.86
CA GLN A 414 -16.26 -23.46 10.86
C GLN A 414 -15.18 -24.50 10.51
N VAL A 415 -14.67 -25.23 11.49
CA VAL A 415 -13.70 -26.34 11.30
C VAL A 415 -14.32 -27.50 10.53
N LYS A 416 -15.58 -27.89 10.81
CA LYS A 416 -16.30 -28.90 10.02
C LYS A 416 -16.40 -28.53 8.53
N ILE A 417 -16.63 -27.25 8.24
CA ILE A 417 -16.67 -26.76 6.85
C ILE A 417 -15.30 -26.88 6.20
N ILE A 418 -14.21 -26.57 6.91
CA ILE A 418 -12.86 -26.76 6.35
C ILE A 418 -12.60 -28.25 6.09
N HIS A 419 -13.00 -29.11 7.02
CA HIS A 419 -12.88 -30.57 6.87
C HIS A 419 -13.66 -31.10 5.65
N SER A 420 -14.83 -30.54 5.31
CA SER A 420 -15.63 -31.02 4.17
C SER A 420 -15.00 -30.83 2.80
N PHE A 421 -13.92 -30.05 2.69
CA PHE A 421 -13.17 -29.96 1.44
C PHE A 421 -12.20 -31.12 1.22
N ASP A 422 -11.92 -31.92 2.26
CA ASP A 422 -10.97 -33.06 2.20
C ASP A 422 -9.61 -32.69 1.58
N MET A 423 -9.08 -31.53 1.97
CA MET A 423 -7.80 -31.01 1.47
C MET A 423 -6.84 -30.73 2.63
N PRO A 424 -5.52 -30.92 2.44
CA PRO A 424 -4.53 -30.40 3.37
C PRO A 424 -4.63 -28.88 3.52
N VAL A 425 -4.38 -28.38 4.72
CA VAL A 425 -4.57 -26.97 5.08
C VAL A 425 -3.24 -26.27 5.33
N ILE A 426 -3.10 -25.07 4.78
CA ILE A 426 -2.07 -24.08 5.10
C ILE A 426 -2.74 -23.02 5.97
N LEU A 427 -2.37 -22.96 7.25
CA LEU A 427 -2.95 -22.04 8.23
C LEU A 427 -2.23 -20.69 8.21
N ILE A 428 -2.97 -19.57 8.21
CA ILE A 428 -2.40 -18.21 8.20
C ILE A 428 -2.82 -17.41 9.44
N ASP A 429 -1.85 -16.87 10.19
CA ASP A 429 -2.09 -15.97 11.33
C ASP A 429 -1.31 -14.66 11.18
N ASP A 430 -1.69 -13.66 11.99
CA ASP A 430 -1.03 -12.36 12.07
C ASP A 430 0.39 -12.48 12.59
N TYR A 431 0.50 -13.16 13.73
CA TYR A 431 1.74 -13.32 14.45
C TYR A 431 1.68 -14.56 15.33
N LEU A 432 2.83 -15.15 15.61
CA LEU A 432 2.96 -16.23 16.58
C LEU A 432 3.97 -15.84 17.65
N HIS A 433 3.47 -15.51 18.84
CA HIS A 433 4.26 -15.18 20.02
C HIS A 433 3.89 -16.03 21.25
N LYS A 434 2.63 -15.93 21.71
CA LYS A 434 2.07 -16.74 22.81
C LYS A 434 1.12 -17.85 22.34
N GLY A 435 0.77 -17.84 21.06
CA GLY A 435 0.00 -18.90 20.39
C GLY A 435 -1.42 -19.09 20.90
N TYR A 436 -2.08 -18.04 21.40
CA TYR A 436 -3.44 -18.17 21.96
C TYR A 436 -4.43 -18.76 20.96
N ARG A 437 -4.48 -18.24 19.72
CA ARG A 437 -5.40 -18.72 18.68
C ARG A 437 -5.13 -20.18 18.29
N ILE A 438 -3.88 -20.52 17.98
CA ILE A 438 -3.53 -21.88 17.59
C ILE A 438 -3.76 -22.89 18.72
N LYS A 439 -3.49 -22.52 19.99
CA LYS A 439 -3.79 -23.38 21.15
C LYS A 439 -5.28 -23.67 21.30
N THR A 440 -6.15 -22.71 21.00
CA THR A 440 -7.61 -22.90 21.01
C THR A 440 -8.10 -23.75 19.83
N LEU A 441 -7.51 -23.59 18.64
CA LEU A 441 -7.94 -24.28 17.43
C LEU A 441 -7.37 -25.70 17.28
N GLU A 442 -6.17 -25.96 17.80
CA GLU A 442 -5.48 -27.25 17.67
C GLU A 442 -6.31 -28.45 18.16
N PRO A 443 -7.03 -28.40 19.31
CA PRO A 443 -7.92 -29.48 19.71
C PRO A 443 -9.05 -29.75 18.71
N LEU A 444 -9.60 -28.71 18.08
CA LEU A 444 -10.64 -28.84 17.05
C LEU A 444 -10.06 -29.48 15.79
N PHE A 445 -8.87 -29.06 15.36
CA PHE A 445 -8.20 -29.65 14.20
C PHE A 445 -7.88 -31.13 14.41
N LYS A 446 -7.45 -31.53 15.61
CA LYS A 446 -7.25 -32.95 15.96
C LYS A 446 -8.55 -33.73 16.01
N LYS A 447 -9.62 -33.15 16.58
CA LYS A 447 -10.94 -33.79 16.67
C LYS A 447 -11.52 -34.16 15.29
N TYR A 448 -11.30 -33.31 14.29
CA TYR A 448 -11.80 -33.49 12.92
C TYR A 448 -10.71 -33.94 11.93
N ASP A 449 -9.58 -34.48 12.42
CA ASP A 449 -8.46 -34.99 11.61
C ASP A 449 -8.04 -34.07 10.45
N ILE A 450 -7.91 -32.77 10.72
CA ILE A 450 -7.50 -31.80 9.69
C ILE A 450 -5.99 -31.92 9.46
N LYS A 451 -5.62 -32.27 8.23
CA LYS A 451 -4.22 -32.39 7.76
C LYS A 451 -3.60 -31.01 7.56
N ILE A 452 -2.99 -30.46 8.61
CA ILE A 452 -2.26 -29.18 8.51
C ILE A 452 -0.88 -29.43 7.91
N LYS A 453 -0.64 -28.88 6.71
CA LYS A 453 0.63 -28.99 5.98
C LYS A 453 1.69 -28.04 6.53
N LYS A 454 1.31 -26.79 6.80
CA LYS A 454 2.20 -25.74 7.32
C LYS A 454 1.39 -24.61 7.94
N ILE A 455 1.98 -23.89 8.89
CA ILE A 455 1.47 -22.61 9.38
C ILE A 455 2.36 -21.49 8.83
N ILE A 456 1.79 -20.41 8.33
CA ILE A 456 2.54 -19.24 7.86
C ILE A 456 2.03 -18.02 8.61
N VAL A 457 2.93 -17.22 9.19
CA VAL A 457 2.55 -16.02 9.95
C VAL A 457 3.20 -14.76 9.40
N GLY A 458 2.64 -13.59 9.68
CA GLY A 458 3.29 -12.32 9.39
C GLY A 458 4.59 -12.18 10.17
N ALA A 459 4.48 -12.16 11.50
CA ALA A 459 5.63 -12.07 12.40
C ALA A 459 5.75 -13.30 13.32
N LEU A 460 6.95 -13.87 13.43
CA LEU A 460 7.23 -15.01 14.30
C LEU A 460 8.27 -14.61 15.35
N SER A 461 7.99 -14.85 16.64
CA SER A 461 9.00 -14.69 17.69
C SER A 461 9.68 -16.01 18.07
N GLY A 462 10.76 -15.92 18.86
CA GLY A 462 11.45 -17.10 19.39
C GLY A 462 10.51 -18.01 20.18
N SER A 463 9.78 -17.43 21.15
CA SER A 463 8.74 -18.15 21.91
C SER A 463 7.63 -18.74 21.03
N GLY A 464 7.27 -18.08 19.92
CA GLY A 464 6.30 -18.60 18.97
C GLY A 464 6.80 -19.84 18.24
N LYS A 465 8.07 -19.83 17.85
CA LYS A 465 8.74 -20.98 17.22
C LYS A 465 8.82 -22.17 18.17
N GLU A 466 9.09 -21.92 19.45
CA GLU A 466 9.05 -22.95 20.51
C GLU A 466 7.66 -23.56 20.63
N ILE A 467 6.59 -22.74 20.70
CA ILE A 467 5.21 -23.22 20.77
C ILE A 467 4.87 -24.11 19.57
N ALA A 468 5.27 -23.72 18.37
CA ALA A 468 5.01 -24.53 17.19
C ALA A 468 5.73 -25.88 17.21
N THR A 469 6.97 -25.89 17.72
CA THR A 469 7.75 -27.12 17.92
C THR A 469 7.04 -28.04 18.93
N ILE A 470 6.53 -27.48 20.04
CA ILE A 470 5.75 -28.22 21.04
C ILE A 470 4.47 -28.82 20.43
N LEU A 471 3.81 -28.08 19.52
CA LEU A 471 2.62 -28.56 18.81
C LEU A 471 2.95 -29.51 17.66
N ASN A 472 4.22 -29.79 17.39
CA ASN A 472 4.71 -30.57 16.24
C ASN A 472 4.17 -30.04 14.89
N ARG A 473 4.23 -28.71 14.71
CA ARG A 473 3.77 -28.01 13.50
C ARG A 473 4.94 -27.28 12.83
N ASP A 474 5.06 -27.43 11.52
CA ASP A 474 6.00 -26.65 10.71
C ASP A 474 5.49 -25.22 10.52
N VAL A 475 6.36 -24.23 10.74
CA VAL A 475 6.02 -22.80 10.70
C VAL A 475 6.96 -22.06 9.76
N ASP A 476 6.37 -21.24 8.90
CA ASP A 476 7.03 -20.21 8.13
C ASP A 476 6.58 -18.82 8.59
N CYS A 477 7.34 -17.79 8.24
CA CYS A 477 6.96 -16.41 8.52
C CYS A 477 7.40 -15.44 7.42
N ALA A 478 6.77 -14.26 7.37
CA ALA A 478 7.30 -13.13 6.59
C ALA A 478 8.52 -12.52 7.29
N HIS A 479 8.41 -12.24 8.60
CA HIS A 479 9.51 -11.69 9.40
C HIS A 479 9.71 -12.50 10.68
N PHE A 480 10.95 -12.88 10.97
CA PHE A 480 11.32 -13.56 12.21
C PHE A 480 12.00 -12.56 13.16
N ILE A 481 11.38 -12.33 14.31
CA ILE A 481 11.80 -11.35 15.31
C ILE A 481 11.95 -12.06 16.68
N PRO A 482 13.13 -12.66 16.96
CA PRO A 482 13.31 -13.59 18.09
C PRO A 482 12.90 -13.00 19.44
N ASN A 483 13.40 -11.80 19.75
CA ASN A 483 13.30 -11.14 21.05
C ASN A 483 12.25 -10.03 21.08
N LEU A 484 11.09 -10.27 20.45
CA LEU A 484 9.98 -9.33 20.41
C LEU A 484 9.57 -8.83 21.80
N ARG A 485 9.56 -7.50 22.02
CA ARG A 485 9.13 -6.89 23.28
C ARG A 485 7.64 -6.61 23.30
N LEU A 486 7.18 -5.83 22.33
CA LEU A 486 5.78 -5.40 22.17
C LEU A 486 5.38 -5.50 20.70
N TRP A 487 4.09 -5.70 20.48
CA TRP A 487 3.51 -5.72 19.14
C TRP A 487 2.14 -5.06 19.18
N PHE A 488 1.77 -4.38 18.10
CA PHE A 488 0.50 -3.68 17.98
C PHE A 488 -0.03 -3.79 16.54
N ASN A 489 -1.36 -3.79 16.40
CA ASN A 489 -2.02 -3.44 15.15
C ASN A 489 -2.47 -1.98 15.23
N GLU A 490 -2.15 -1.18 14.21
CA GLU A 490 -2.49 0.25 14.14
C GLU A 490 -3.99 0.48 14.40
N SER A 491 -4.83 -0.31 13.73
CA SER A 491 -6.29 -0.21 13.81
C SER A 491 -6.89 -0.50 15.19
N GLU A 492 -6.26 -1.37 15.99
CA GLU A 492 -6.75 -1.72 17.33
C GLU A 492 -6.59 -0.57 18.33
N LEU A 493 -5.74 0.40 18.02
CA LEU A 493 -5.49 1.58 18.83
C LEU A 493 -6.50 2.70 18.56
N TYR A 494 -7.28 2.61 17.49
CA TYR A 494 -8.19 3.68 17.08
C TYR A 494 -9.65 3.33 17.42
N PRO A 495 -10.25 3.98 18.43
CA PRO A 495 -11.64 3.76 18.79
C PRO A 495 -12.59 4.05 17.62
N PHE A 496 -13.68 3.29 17.52
CA PHE A 496 -14.62 3.27 16.39
C PHE A 496 -14.07 2.74 15.05
N ILE A 497 -12.76 2.61 14.90
CA ILE A 497 -12.14 1.97 13.72
C ILE A 497 -11.85 0.49 14.01
N GLY A 498 -11.21 0.21 15.14
CA GLY A 498 -10.89 -1.15 15.57
C GLY A 498 -10.95 -1.32 17.09
N GLY A 499 -10.39 -2.43 17.56
CA GLY A 499 -10.35 -2.81 18.98
C GLY A 499 -10.68 -4.29 19.18
N ASP A 500 -10.38 -4.79 20.37
CA ASP A 500 -10.68 -6.17 20.76
C ASP A 500 -12.16 -6.28 21.19
N ALA A 501 -12.80 -7.44 20.97
CA ALA A 501 -14.19 -7.62 21.38
C ALA A 501 -14.32 -7.75 22.91
N LEU A 502 -15.49 -7.38 23.45
CA LEU A 502 -15.79 -7.48 24.87
C LEU A 502 -17.00 -8.39 25.12
N ARG A 503 -16.91 -9.27 26.12
CA ARG A 503 -18.00 -10.16 26.53
C ARG A 503 -19.01 -9.40 27.39
N ARG A 504 -20.19 -9.20 26.82
CA ARG A 504 -21.41 -8.70 27.49
C ARG A 504 -22.62 -9.53 27.08
N LYS A 505 -23.73 -9.41 27.81
CA LYS A 505 -25.01 -10.05 27.42
C LYS A 505 -25.47 -9.59 26.03
N ILE A 506 -25.38 -8.28 25.77
CA ILE A 506 -25.64 -7.68 24.45
C ILE A 506 -24.29 -7.39 23.79
N ARG A 507 -23.93 -8.21 22.81
CA ARG A 507 -22.64 -8.11 22.10
C ARG A 507 -22.61 -7.03 21.01
N THR A 508 -23.78 -6.67 20.47
CA THR A 508 -23.88 -5.76 19.31
C THR A 508 -25.00 -4.76 19.51
N GLN A 509 -24.86 -3.61 18.84
CA GLN A 509 -25.92 -2.63 18.68
C GLN A 509 -26.08 -2.38 17.18
N GLY A 510 -27.10 -2.99 16.57
CA GLY A 510 -27.24 -3.01 15.11
C GLY A 510 -26.11 -3.82 14.46
N ASN A 511 -25.45 -3.23 13.47
CA ASN A 511 -24.29 -3.80 12.76
C ASN A 511 -22.95 -3.63 13.51
N LEU A 512 -22.94 -2.90 14.63
CA LEU A 512 -21.72 -2.56 15.36
C LEU A 512 -21.32 -3.63 16.36
N VAL A 513 -20.03 -3.95 16.40
CA VAL A 513 -19.44 -4.86 17.38
C VAL A 513 -18.91 -4.07 18.56
N ARG A 514 -19.35 -4.42 19.78
CA ARG A 514 -18.83 -3.83 21.01
C ARG A 514 -17.37 -4.19 21.18
N SER A 515 -16.53 -3.20 21.41
CA SER A 515 -15.09 -3.35 21.51
C SER A 515 -14.49 -2.58 22.67
N ILE A 516 -13.22 -2.87 22.92
CA ILE A 516 -12.40 -2.12 23.85
C ILE A 516 -11.03 -1.89 23.23
N ASN A 517 -10.54 -0.66 23.40
CA ASN A 517 -9.22 -0.26 22.97
C ASN A 517 -8.32 -0.22 24.20
N GLN A 518 -7.12 -0.78 24.10
CA GLN A 518 -6.12 -0.81 25.19
C GLN A 518 -5.40 0.55 25.29
N ILE A 519 -6.18 1.62 25.42
CA ILE A 519 -5.72 2.99 25.61
C ILE A 519 -6.65 3.69 26.60
N LEU A 520 -6.15 4.72 27.28
CA LEU A 520 -6.99 5.57 28.12
C LEU A 520 -7.93 6.43 27.24
N PRO A 521 -9.15 6.75 27.71
CA PRO A 521 -9.71 6.45 29.02
C PRO A 521 -10.41 5.08 29.10
N TYR A 522 -10.40 4.28 28.02
CA TYR A 522 -11.17 3.04 27.94
C TYR A 522 -10.57 1.90 28.77
N THR A 523 -9.25 1.69 28.69
CA THR A 523 -8.55 0.66 29.45
C THR A 523 -7.07 1.01 29.62
N PHE A 524 -6.52 0.74 30.79
CA PHE A 524 -5.09 0.85 31.03
C PHE A 524 -4.32 -0.32 30.38
N PRO A 525 -3.35 -0.07 29.48
CA PRO A 525 -2.60 -1.12 28.78
C PRO A 525 -1.57 -1.82 29.69
N SER A 526 -2.04 -2.71 30.55
CA SER A 526 -1.22 -3.42 31.56
C SER A 526 -0.11 -4.31 30.99
N PHE A 527 -0.17 -4.66 29.71
CA PHE A 527 0.87 -5.44 29.04
C PHE A 527 2.13 -4.61 28.73
N ILE A 528 2.01 -3.29 28.74
CA ILE A 528 3.13 -2.36 28.58
C ILE A 528 3.77 -2.17 29.96
N LYS A 529 5.00 -2.66 30.13
CA LYS A 529 5.68 -2.71 31.44
C LYS A 529 6.80 -1.68 31.53
N ASN A 530 7.04 -1.18 32.74
CA ASN A 530 8.15 -0.28 33.08
C ASN A 530 8.11 1.07 32.33
N ILE A 531 6.91 1.66 32.23
CA ILE A 531 6.69 2.95 31.57
C ILE A 531 5.92 3.86 32.52
N SER A 532 6.21 5.16 32.50
CA SER A 532 5.48 6.14 33.31
C SER A 532 4.01 6.28 32.84
N ALA A 533 3.11 6.57 33.78
CA ALA A 533 1.72 6.84 33.44
C ALA A 533 1.58 8.04 32.48
N LYS A 534 2.47 9.04 32.58
CA LYS A 534 2.53 10.17 31.66
C LYS A 534 2.77 9.74 30.21
N THR A 535 3.68 8.81 29.97
CA THR A 535 3.93 8.29 28.62
C THR A 535 2.72 7.50 28.08
N ILE A 536 2.06 6.70 28.93
CA ILE A 536 0.84 5.98 28.56
C ILE A 536 -0.31 6.95 28.25
N TYR A 537 -0.44 8.02 29.04
CA TYR A 537 -1.40 9.09 28.80
C TYR A 537 -1.16 9.76 27.44
N ASN A 538 0.07 10.22 27.18
CA ASN A 538 0.42 10.89 25.92
C ASN A 538 0.20 9.97 24.71
N PHE A 539 0.56 8.70 24.84
CA PHE A 539 0.29 7.68 23.82
C PHE A 539 -1.20 7.52 23.55
N SER A 540 -2.01 7.45 24.60
CA SER A 540 -3.47 7.32 24.49
C SER A 540 -4.11 8.55 23.85
N GLU A 541 -3.65 9.75 24.22
CA GLU A 541 -4.10 11.02 23.62
C GLU A 541 -3.80 11.04 22.13
N VAL A 542 -2.57 10.69 21.72
CA VAL A 542 -2.19 10.57 20.30
C VAL A 542 -3.07 9.57 19.55
N CYS A 543 -3.42 8.43 20.16
CA CYS A 543 -4.28 7.44 19.51
C CYS A 543 -5.72 7.96 19.28
N ILE A 544 -6.29 8.69 20.25
CA ILE A 544 -7.62 9.30 20.11
C ILE A 544 -7.60 10.43 19.08
N GLU A 545 -6.59 11.31 19.10
CA GLU A 545 -6.46 12.40 18.13
C GLU A 545 -6.25 11.87 16.70
N ASN A 546 -5.50 10.79 16.54
CA ASN A 546 -5.33 10.09 15.27
C ASN A 546 -6.65 9.52 14.76
N ALA A 547 -7.38 8.79 15.61
CA ALA A 547 -8.69 8.25 15.26
C ALA A 547 -9.68 9.37 14.87
N LEU A 548 -9.66 10.50 15.57
CA LEU A 548 -10.49 11.67 15.24
C LEU A 548 -10.14 12.23 13.86
N THR A 549 -8.84 12.41 13.59
CA THR A 549 -8.34 12.92 12.30
C THR A 549 -8.78 12.02 11.13
N ILE A 550 -8.75 10.71 11.31
CA ILE A 550 -9.17 9.74 10.29
C ILE A 550 -10.69 9.74 10.13
N LEU A 551 -11.45 9.71 11.24
CA LEU A 551 -12.91 9.70 11.22
C LEU A 551 -13.49 10.98 10.64
N GLU A 552 -12.96 12.16 10.96
CA GLU A 552 -13.39 13.44 10.38
C GLU A 552 -13.16 13.46 8.86
N ALA A 553 -12.02 12.97 8.39
CA ALA A 553 -11.76 12.82 6.96
C ALA A 553 -12.77 11.86 6.30
N LEU A 554 -13.07 10.72 6.94
CA LEU A 554 -14.06 9.77 6.45
C LEU A 554 -15.47 10.37 6.43
N GLU A 555 -15.87 11.09 7.47
CA GLU A 555 -17.17 11.75 7.58
C GLU A 555 -17.37 12.79 6.48
N ASN A 556 -16.34 13.61 6.22
CA ASN A 556 -16.36 14.63 5.17
C ASN A 556 -16.48 13.99 3.78
N GLU A 557 -15.60 13.04 3.44
CA GLU A 557 -15.60 12.40 2.12
C GLU A 557 -16.85 11.54 1.90
N TYR A 558 -17.36 10.89 2.96
CA TYR A 558 -18.64 10.18 2.90
C TYR A 558 -19.79 11.13 2.62
N GLN A 559 -19.83 12.31 3.26
CA GLN A 559 -20.85 13.31 2.97
C GLN A 559 -20.77 13.83 1.53
N VAL A 560 -19.56 14.02 0.99
CA VAL A 560 -19.37 14.43 -0.40
C VAL A 560 -19.85 13.37 -1.39
N ILE A 561 -19.50 12.09 -1.16
CA ILE A 561 -19.82 11.00 -2.09
C ILE A 561 -21.28 10.55 -1.97
N GLN A 562 -21.78 10.37 -0.75
CA GLN A 562 -23.10 9.79 -0.47
C GLN A 562 -24.18 10.84 -0.19
N GLN A 563 -23.84 12.13 -0.16
CA GLN A 563 -24.78 13.25 0.06
C GLN A 563 -25.57 13.16 1.37
N ARG A 564 -25.05 12.43 2.37
CA ARG A 564 -25.63 12.27 3.71
C ARG A 564 -24.54 12.12 4.75
N LYS A 565 -24.85 12.45 6.00
CA LYS A 565 -23.88 12.38 7.10
C LYS A 565 -23.51 10.93 7.44
N LEU A 566 -22.23 10.67 7.69
CA LEU A 566 -21.77 9.41 8.27
C LEU A 566 -22.13 9.36 9.75
N THR A 567 -23.05 8.47 10.09
CA THR A 567 -23.48 8.21 11.47
C THR A 567 -22.98 6.84 11.91
N LEU A 568 -23.06 6.54 13.21
CA LEU A 568 -22.70 5.21 13.72
C LEU A 568 -23.47 4.08 13.04
N ASP A 569 -24.75 4.28 12.68
CA ASP A 569 -25.56 3.30 11.96
C ASP A 569 -24.96 2.93 10.59
N HIS A 570 -24.43 3.94 9.89
CA HIS A 570 -23.83 3.80 8.57
C HIS A 570 -22.31 3.53 8.60
N LEU A 571 -21.71 3.36 9.78
CA LEU A 571 -20.26 3.12 9.91
C LEU A 571 -19.82 1.85 9.17
N GLY A 572 -20.70 0.86 9.12
CA GLY A 572 -20.50 -0.38 8.35
C GLY A 572 -20.44 -0.18 6.84
N GLU A 573 -20.76 0.99 6.29
CA GLU A 573 -20.61 1.29 4.86
C GLU A 573 -19.18 1.71 4.51
N VAL A 574 -18.43 2.21 5.50
CA VAL A 574 -17.07 2.73 5.33
C VAL A 574 -16.03 1.80 5.95
N ILE A 575 -16.38 1.07 7.01
CA ILE A 575 -15.47 0.22 7.78
C ILE A 575 -15.89 -1.24 7.65
N ILE A 576 -14.93 -2.14 7.40
CA ILE A 576 -15.19 -3.58 7.21
C ILE A 576 -15.83 -4.23 8.44
N TYR A 577 -15.34 -3.89 9.62
CA TYR A 577 -15.84 -4.37 10.92
C TYR A 577 -16.08 -3.18 11.83
N PRO A 578 -17.24 -2.52 11.71
CA PRO A 578 -17.51 -1.30 12.45
C PRO A 578 -17.62 -1.64 13.94
N ARG A 579 -16.90 -0.88 14.76
CA ARG A 579 -16.73 -1.14 16.19
C ARG A 579 -17.18 0.06 17.00
N TYR A 580 -17.48 -0.16 18.27
CA TYR A 580 -17.76 0.93 19.20
C TYR A 580 -17.22 0.61 20.60
N PRO A 581 -16.61 1.59 21.30
CA PRO A 581 -16.10 1.38 22.64
C PRO A 581 -17.18 0.99 23.65
N ASP A 582 -16.85 0.11 24.60
CA ASP A 582 -17.75 -0.22 25.72
C ASP A 582 -17.98 1.00 26.64
N GLN A 583 -19.24 1.22 27.01
CA GLN A 583 -19.66 2.22 28.01
C GLN A 583 -20.39 1.56 29.19
N GLY A 584 -20.38 0.22 29.28
CA GLY A 584 -21.21 -0.56 30.20
C GLY A 584 -22.48 -1.12 29.55
N GLU A 585 -23.27 -1.84 30.35
CA GLU A 585 -24.47 -2.58 29.88
C GLU A 585 -25.66 -1.65 29.65
N ASP A 586 -25.87 -0.68 30.51
CA ASP A 586 -27.07 0.18 30.51
C ASP A 586 -26.89 1.47 29.71
N MET A 587 -25.70 1.71 29.18
CA MET A 587 -25.39 2.85 28.31
C MET A 587 -25.41 2.42 26.84
N LYS A 588 -26.20 3.12 26.03
CA LYS A 588 -26.33 2.89 24.59
C LYS A 588 -25.92 4.13 23.82
N TYR A 589 -25.24 3.91 22.70
CA TYR A 589 -24.93 4.98 21.77
C TYR A 589 -26.19 5.36 20.99
N LYS A 590 -26.40 6.65 20.73
CA LYS A 590 -27.36 7.11 19.72
C LYS A 590 -26.75 6.92 18.34
N LEU A 591 -27.32 6.01 17.54
CA LEU A 591 -26.75 5.56 16.27
C LEU A 591 -26.76 6.63 15.16
N ASN A 592 -27.56 7.68 15.35
CA ASN A 592 -27.76 8.81 14.46
C ASN A 592 -26.75 9.95 14.66
N LEU A 593 -25.82 9.84 15.63
CA LEU A 593 -24.69 10.75 15.77
C LEU A 593 -23.44 10.21 15.06
N SER A 594 -22.50 11.10 14.74
CA SER A 594 -21.22 10.72 14.12
C SER A 594 -20.26 10.10 15.13
N PRO A 595 -19.35 9.20 14.69
CA PRO A 595 -18.31 8.65 15.57
C PRO A 595 -17.35 9.72 16.09
N SER A 596 -16.98 10.73 15.29
CA SER A 596 -16.15 11.87 15.71
C SER A 596 -16.69 12.58 16.95
N HIS A 597 -18.02 12.75 17.03
CA HIS A 597 -18.70 13.40 18.15
C HIS A 597 -18.48 12.66 19.47
N TYR A 598 -18.63 11.33 19.47
CA TYR A 598 -18.39 10.52 20.68
C TYR A 598 -16.91 10.45 21.04
N LEU A 599 -16.04 10.47 20.03
CA LEU A 599 -14.61 10.46 20.25
C LEU A 599 -14.12 11.78 20.87
N GLY A 600 -14.71 12.91 20.48
CA GLY A 600 -14.48 14.21 21.13
C GLY A 600 -14.81 14.17 22.63
N ASN A 601 -15.94 13.57 23.02
CA ASN A 601 -16.29 13.39 24.43
C ASN A 601 -15.28 12.49 25.17
N SER A 602 -14.76 11.47 24.48
CA SER A 602 -13.76 10.56 25.04
C SER A 602 -12.40 11.24 25.23
N LEU A 603 -12.01 12.13 24.30
CA LEU A 603 -10.83 12.98 24.43
C LEU A 603 -10.97 13.97 25.60
N GLU A 604 -12.15 14.55 25.79
CA GLU A 604 -12.44 15.41 26.93
C GLU A 604 -12.29 14.63 28.25
N LEU A 605 -12.85 13.42 28.32
CA LEU A 605 -12.72 12.55 29.50
C LEU A 605 -11.25 12.21 29.80
N LEU A 606 -10.46 11.89 28.78
CA LEU A 606 -9.03 11.67 28.93
C LEU A 606 -8.36 12.92 29.51
N ARG A 607 -8.60 14.09 28.94
CA ARG A 607 -7.98 15.35 29.39
C ARG A 607 -8.33 15.73 30.84
N ARG A 608 -9.49 15.34 31.35
CA ARG A 608 -9.84 15.49 32.77
C ARG A 608 -8.95 14.67 33.70
N THR A 609 -8.39 13.55 33.21
CA THR A 609 -7.49 12.68 33.99
C THR A 609 -6.02 13.11 33.93
N LYS A 610 -5.67 14.14 33.13
CA LYS A 610 -4.29 14.61 32.95
C LYS A 610 -3.56 14.90 34.27
N GLY A 611 -4.26 15.54 35.21
CA GLY A 611 -3.70 15.85 36.53
C GLY A 611 -3.34 14.63 37.39
N MET A 612 -3.89 13.44 37.10
CA MET A 612 -3.47 12.20 37.76
C MET A 612 -2.17 11.66 37.16
N ALA A 613 -2.02 11.74 35.83
CA ALA A 613 -0.81 11.31 35.13
C ALA A 613 0.41 12.19 35.46
N ASP A 614 0.19 13.47 35.76
CA ASP A 614 1.26 14.40 36.17
C ASP A 614 1.68 14.24 37.64
N ARG A 615 0.90 13.55 38.48
CA ARG A 615 1.17 13.37 39.92
C ARG A 615 2.05 12.16 40.25
N GLU A 616 2.28 11.24 39.32
CA GLU A 616 3.17 10.08 39.50
C GLU A 616 4.65 10.40 39.19
N MET A 617 5.08 11.66 39.39
CA MET A 617 6.49 12.06 39.34
C MET A 617 7.21 11.79 40.65
#